data_AF-A0A8J5LQF1-F1
#
_entry.id   AF-A0A8J5LQF1-F1
#
_cell.length_a   1.000
_cell.length_b   1.000
_cell.length_c   1.000
_cell.angle_alpha   90.00
_cell.angle_beta   90.00
_cell.angle_gamma   90.00
#
_symmetry.space_group_name_H-M   'P 1'
#
loop_
_entity.id
_entity.type
_entity.pdbx_description
1 polymer ?
#
loop_
_entity_poly.entity_id
_entity_poly.type
_entity_poly.pdbx_seq_one_letter_code
_entity_poly.pdbx_strand_id
1 'polypeptide(L)'
;MFTGKGPTSDTFKEGMHLHKFIEMALPTRIAEILDPNLLMEIEEAGGPDVSTTESKMRMLECSASVLSVGILCSNLSPKDRLHMEDAMKELIDIKDAFLRLVV
;
A
#
# COMPACT_ATOMS: atom_id res chain seq x y z
N MET A 1 -7.40 4.15 4.99
CA MET A 1 -6.53 3.03 5.38
C MET A 1 -6.31 2.18 4.13
N PHE A 2 -5.11 1.67 3.81
CA PHE A 2 -4.84 1.11 2.47
C PHE A 2 -5.77 -0.02 2.04
N THR A 3 -6.14 -0.94 2.92
CA THR A 3 -6.95 -2.12 2.56
C THR A 3 -8.43 -2.00 2.92
N GLY A 4 -8.81 -0.97 3.67
CA GLY A 4 -10.16 -0.82 4.22
C GLY A 4 -10.56 -1.92 5.23
N LYS A 5 -9.66 -2.84 5.59
CA LYS A 5 -9.94 -3.97 6.50
C LYS A 5 -9.64 -3.60 7.95
N GLY A 6 -10.64 -3.74 8.81
CA GLY A 6 -10.48 -3.59 10.27
C GLY A 6 -9.95 -4.87 10.95
N PRO A 7 -9.43 -4.78 12.19
CA PRO A 7 -8.90 -5.93 12.93
C PRO A 7 -9.90 -7.06 13.15
N THR A 8 -11.20 -6.74 13.20
CA THR A 8 -12.31 -7.69 13.40
C THR A 8 -12.94 -8.17 12.09
N SER A 9 -12.33 -7.84 10.93
CA SER A 9 -12.84 -8.27 9.63
C SER A 9 -12.89 -9.79 9.55
N ASP A 10 -13.97 -10.33 8.98
CA ASP A 10 -14.11 -11.76 8.71
C ASP A 10 -12.99 -12.34 7.83
N THR A 11 -12.25 -11.48 7.12
CA THR A 11 -11.05 -11.84 6.36
C THR A 11 -9.95 -12.44 7.24
N PHE A 12 -9.88 -12.10 8.54
CA PHE A 12 -8.79 -12.50 9.44
C PHE A 12 -9.13 -13.69 10.35
N LYS A 13 -9.85 -14.68 9.80
CA LYS A 13 -10.16 -15.95 10.49
C LYS A 13 -9.03 -16.98 10.25
N GLU A 14 -9.03 -18.06 11.03
CA GLU A 14 -8.16 -19.23 10.78
C GLU A 14 -6.65 -18.91 10.73
N GLY A 15 -6.20 -17.94 11.53
CA GLY A 15 -4.79 -17.55 11.60
C GLY A 15 -4.30 -16.66 10.43
N MET A 16 -5.23 -16.18 9.59
CA MET A 16 -5.00 -14.99 8.75
C MET A 16 -4.92 -13.74 9.62
N HIS A 17 -4.02 -12.85 9.24
CA HIS A 17 -3.87 -11.53 9.83
C HIS A 17 -3.37 -10.57 8.74
N LEU A 18 -3.40 -9.27 9.01
CA LEU A 18 -3.11 -8.23 8.03
C LEU A 18 -1.77 -8.43 7.30
N HIS A 19 -0.69 -8.79 8.02
CA HIS A 19 0.62 -9.06 7.40
C HIS A 19 0.55 -10.18 6.35
N LYS A 20 0.03 -11.37 6.68
CA LYS A 20 -0.12 -12.47 5.70
C LYS A 20 -1.03 -12.08 4.54
N PHE A 21 -2.13 -11.37 4.83
CA PHE A 21 -3.07 -10.93 3.82
C PHE A 21 -2.42 -10.02 2.78
N ILE A 22 -1.58 -9.08 3.22
CA ILE A 22 -0.82 -8.19 2.33
C ILE A 22 0.32 -8.94 1.62
N GLU A 23 1.07 -9.77 2.34
CA GLU A 23 2.20 -10.55 1.80
C GLU A 23 1.75 -11.44 0.63
N MET A 24 0.60 -12.11 0.75
CA MET A 24 0.04 -12.97 -0.31
C MET A 24 -0.42 -12.21 -1.55
N ALA A 25 -0.64 -10.90 -1.45
CA ALA A 25 -1.08 -10.06 -2.56
C ALA A 25 0.07 -9.35 -3.27
N LEU A 26 1.22 -9.15 -2.61
CA LEU A 26 2.34 -8.41 -3.17
C LEU A 26 3.15 -9.24 -4.18
N PRO A 27 3.74 -8.59 -5.21
CA PRO A 27 3.41 -7.25 -5.70
C PRO A 27 2.18 -7.25 -6.64
N THR A 28 1.77 -8.42 -7.14
CA THR A 28 0.96 -8.55 -8.36
C THR A 28 -0.54 -8.31 -8.17
N ARG A 29 -1.07 -8.57 -6.97
CA ARG A 29 -2.52 -8.56 -6.66
C ARG A 29 -2.93 -7.42 -5.74
N ILE A 30 -2.15 -6.34 -5.71
CA ILE A 30 -2.40 -5.19 -4.83
C ILE A 30 -3.79 -4.58 -5.06
N ALA A 31 -4.22 -4.46 -6.32
CA ALA A 31 -5.55 -3.93 -6.65
C ALA A 31 -6.71 -4.69 -5.99
N GLU A 32 -6.54 -5.98 -5.68
CA GLU A 32 -7.58 -6.80 -5.04
C GLU A 32 -7.71 -6.55 -3.53
N ILE A 33 -6.66 -6.01 -2.90
CA ILE A 33 -6.62 -5.83 -1.45
C ILE A 33 -6.73 -4.38 -1.01
N LEU A 34 -6.65 -3.42 -1.93
CA LEU A 34 -6.81 -2.00 -1.63
C LEU A 34 -8.27 -1.64 -1.36
N ASP A 35 -8.45 -0.62 -0.52
CA ASP A 35 -9.74 0.01 -0.25
C ASP A 35 -10.28 0.62 -1.55
N PRO A 36 -11.49 0.23 -2.00
CA PRO A 36 -12.10 0.83 -3.18
C PRO A 36 -12.24 2.35 -3.09
N ASN A 37 -12.39 2.91 -1.90
CA ASN A 37 -12.46 4.37 -1.72
C ASN A 37 -11.12 5.04 -2.04
N LEU A 38 -9.99 4.38 -1.74
CA LEU A 38 -8.66 4.88 -2.10
C LEU A 38 -8.48 4.93 -3.62
N LEU A 39 -9.04 3.97 -4.35
CA LEU A 39 -9.02 3.94 -5.82
C LEU A 39 -9.90 5.06 -6.42
N MET A 40 -11.02 5.39 -5.78
CA MET A 40 -11.99 6.39 -6.23
C MET A 40 -11.50 7.83 -6.03
N GLU A 41 -10.86 8.14 -4.89
CA GLU A 41 -10.31 9.49 -4.60
C GLU A 41 -9.33 9.98 -5.69
N ILE A 42 -8.67 9.08 -6.40
CA ILE A 42 -7.68 9.40 -7.45
C ILE A 42 -8.35 9.66 -8.78
N GLU A 43 -9.46 8.96 -9.07
CA GLU A 43 -10.27 9.27 -10.25
C GLU A 43 -10.84 10.68 -10.14
N GLU A 44 -11.25 11.10 -8.94
CA GLU A 44 -11.80 12.43 -8.68
C GLU A 44 -10.72 13.53 -8.61
N ALA A 45 -9.51 13.19 -8.16
CA ALA A 45 -8.38 14.13 -8.13
C ALA A 45 -7.69 14.32 -9.49
N GLY A 46 -7.93 13.41 -10.45
CA GLY A 46 -7.40 13.51 -11.80
C GLY A 46 -8.07 14.64 -12.59
N GLY A 47 -7.31 15.69 -12.91
CA GLY A 47 -7.75 16.69 -13.88
C GLY A 47 -8.02 16.05 -15.26
N PRO A 48 -8.73 16.75 -16.17
CA PRO A 48 -9.20 16.20 -17.46
C PRO A 48 -8.08 15.72 -18.42
N ASP A 49 -6.81 15.97 -18.09
CA ASP A 49 -5.63 15.74 -18.94
C ASP A 49 -4.76 14.54 -18.48
N VAL A 50 -5.09 13.90 -17.34
CA VAL A 50 -4.38 12.71 -16.86
C VAL A 50 -5.10 11.46 -17.33
N SER A 51 -4.40 10.59 -18.07
CA SER A 51 -4.87 9.23 -18.35
C SER A 51 -5.21 8.53 -17.03
N THR A 52 -6.51 8.31 -16.80
CA THR A 52 -7.04 7.73 -15.56
C THR A 52 -6.46 6.33 -15.30
N THR A 53 -5.95 5.66 -16.33
CA THR A 53 -5.28 4.36 -16.23
C THR A 53 -3.85 4.49 -15.71
N GLU A 54 -3.11 5.51 -16.15
CA GLU A 54 -1.71 5.71 -15.76
C GLU A 54 -1.59 6.18 -14.30
N SER A 55 -2.46 7.09 -13.87
CA SER A 55 -2.54 7.52 -12.47
C SER A 55 -2.89 6.36 -11.52
N LYS A 56 -3.83 5.50 -11.93
CA LYS A 56 -4.16 4.26 -11.21
C LYS A 56 -2.96 3.33 -11.09
N MET A 57 -2.24 3.06 -12.18
CA MET A 57 -1.04 2.20 -12.14
C MET A 57 0.02 2.76 -11.19
N ARG A 58 0.32 4.06 -11.28
CA ARG A 58 1.28 4.75 -10.39
C ARG A 58 0.88 4.64 -8.92
N MET A 59 -0.41 4.72 -8.61
CA MET A 59 -0.87 4.53 -7.23
C MET A 59 -0.79 3.08 -6.78
N LEU A 60 -1.09 2.11 -7.64
CA LEU A 60 -0.92 0.69 -7.30
C LEU A 60 0.55 0.40 -6.97
N GLU A 61 1.50 0.94 -7.75
CA GLU A 61 2.93 0.81 -7.49
C GLU A 61 3.37 1.51 -6.19
N CYS A 62 2.89 2.73 -5.94
CA CYS A 62 3.15 3.46 -4.71
C CYS A 62 2.61 2.70 -3.49
N SER A 63 1.36 2.22 -3.57
CA SER A 63 0.73 1.43 -2.52
C SER A 63 1.47 0.12 -2.28
N ALA A 64 1.92 -0.56 -3.34
CA ALA A 64 2.73 -1.77 -3.21
C ALA A 64 4.03 -1.48 -2.43
N SER A 65 4.68 -0.35 -2.71
CA SER A 65 5.92 0.06 -2.03
C SER A 65 5.68 0.37 -0.55
N VAL A 66 4.64 1.16 -0.23
CA VAL A 66 4.27 1.47 1.17
C VAL A 66 3.90 0.20 1.94
N LEU A 67 3.11 -0.69 1.34
CA LEU A 67 2.71 -1.95 1.95
C LEU A 67 3.92 -2.88 2.17
N SER A 68 4.91 -2.88 1.27
CA SER A 68 6.15 -3.62 1.43
C SER A 68 6.95 -3.15 2.64
N VAL A 69 7.06 -1.82 2.85
CA VAL A 69 7.66 -1.27 4.09
C VAL A 69 6.87 -1.72 5.32
N GLY A 70 5.53 -1.68 5.24
CA GLY A 70 4.65 -2.16 6.31
C GLY A 70 4.87 -3.65 6.66
N ILE A 71 5.10 -4.51 5.67
CA ILE A 71 5.45 -5.93 5.87
C ILE A 71 6.78 -6.06 6.59
N LEU A 72 7.82 -5.36 6.13
CA LEU A 72 9.14 -5.40 6.76
C LEU A 72 9.07 -4.90 8.22
N CYS A 73 8.32 -3.84 8.51
CA CYS A 73 8.13 -3.33 9.86
C CYS A 73 7.32 -4.27 10.78
N SER A 74 6.42 -5.07 10.20
CA SER A 74 5.50 -5.94 10.94
C SER A 74 5.94 -7.41 10.98
N ASN A 75 7.20 -7.69 10.67
CA ASN A 75 7.76 -9.04 10.77
C ASN A 75 7.50 -9.65 12.16
N LEU A 76 7.12 -10.92 12.18
CA LEU A 76 6.81 -11.66 13.41
C LEU A 76 8.01 -11.71 14.35
N SER A 77 9.21 -11.81 13.79
CA SER A 77 10.47 -11.81 14.52
C SER A 77 10.92 -10.36 14.78
N PRO A 78 11.03 -9.90 16.04
CA PRO A 78 11.37 -8.50 16.34
C PRO A 78 12.73 -8.05 15.79
N LYS A 79 13.70 -8.97 15.71
CA LYS A 79 15.06 -8.71 15.19
C LYS A 79 15.11 -8.56 13.67
N ASP A 80 14.09 -9.05 12.97
CA ASP A 80 13.99 -9.03 11.51
C ASP A 80 13.04 -7.91 11.04
N ARG A 81 12.57 -7.07 11.97
CA ARG A 81 11.78 -5.87 11.64
C ARG A 81 12.70 -4.78 11.13
N LEU A 82 12.25 -4.07 10.09
CA LEU A 82 12.93 -2.87 9.60
C LEU A 82 13.06 -1.85 10.73
N HIS A 83 14.26 -1.27 10.88
CA HIS A 83 14.46 -0.21 11.85
C HIS A 83 13.62 1.02 11.48
N MET A 84 13.11 1.72 12.49
CA MET A 84 12.22 2.86 12.28
C MET A 84 12.86 3.99 11.48
N GLU A 85 14.18 4.19 11.60
CA GLU A 85 14.93 5.17 10.80
C GLU A 85 14.93 4.80 9.32
N ASP A 86 15.22 3.54 9.01
CA ASP A 86 15.17 3.03 7.64
C ASP A 86 13.74 3.07 7.08
N ALA A 87 12.75 2.67 7.88
CA ALA A 87 11.34 2.76 7.49
C ALA A 87 10.92 4.20 7.16
N MET A 88 11.34 5.17 7.97
CA MET A 88 11.06 6.59 7.71
C MET A 88 11.71 7.05 6.40
N LYS A 89 12.97 6.67 6.17
CA LYS A 89 13.70 7.01 4.95
C LYS A 89 13.00 6.45 3.71
N GLU A 90 12.67 5.15 3.71
CA GLU A 90 11.94 4.51 2.61
C GLU A 90 10.59 5.19 2.35
N LEU A 91 9.83 5.51 3.39
CA LEU A 91 8.54 6.20 3.24
C LEU A 91 8.67 7.62 2.68
N ILE A 92 9.73 8.35 3.06
CA ILE A 92 10.01 9.67 2.48
C ILE A 92 10.37 9.54 1.00
N ASP A 93 11.25 8.59 0.65
CA ASP A 93 11.67 8.35 -0.73
C ASP A 93 10.48 7.94 -1.61
N ILE A 94 9.59 7.08 -1.12
CA ILE A 94 8.35 6.69 -1.80
C ILE A 94 7.43 7.90 -2.01
N LYS A 95 7.22 8.71 -0.97
CA LYS A 95 6.38 9.92 -1.05
C LYS A 95 6.94 10.89 -2.09
N ASP A 96 8.24 11.14 -2.08
CA ASP A 96 8.88 12.08 -3.01
C ASP A 96 8.90 11.55 -4.46
N ALA A 97 9.00 10.23 -4.64
CA ALA A 97 8.83 9.60 -5.95
C ALA A 97 7.39 9.75 -6.45
N PHE A 98 6.39 9.49 -5.61
CA PHE A 98 4.98 9.61 -5.97
C PHE A 98 4.58 11.06 -6.31
N LEU A 99 5.03 12.04 -5.52
CA LEU A 99 4.72 13.46 -5.79
C LEU A 99 5.37 13.95 -7.09
N ARG A 100 6.56 13.46 -7.44
CA ARG A 100 7.19 13.73 -8.76
C ARG A 100 6.43 13.10 -9.93
N LEU A 101 5.54 12.15 -9.68
CA LEU A 101 4.72 11.50 -10.69
C LEU A 101 3.31 12.10 -10.79
N VAL A 102 2.89 13.02 -9.92
CA VAL A 102 1.54 13.61 -9.94
C VAL A 102 1.54 15.11 -10.27
N VAL A 103 2.73 15.72 -10.36
CA VAL A 103 2.98 17.10 -10.81
C VAL A 103 3.64 17.07 -12.18
#